data_AF-A0A855KNX5-F1
#
_entry.id   AF-A0A855KNX5-F1
#
_cell.length_a   1.000
_cell.length_b   1.000
_cell.length_c   1.000
_cell.angle_alpha   90.00
_cell.angle_beta   90.00
_cell.angle_gamma   90.00
#
_symmetry.space_group_name_H-M   'P 1'
#
loop_
_entity.id
_entity.type
_entity.pdbx_description
1 polymer ?
#
loop_
_entity_poly.entity_id
_entity_poly.type
_entity_poly.pdbx_seq_one_letter_code
_entity_poly.pdbx_strand_id
1 'polypeptide(L)'
;MLPKVVLMVLFLSLSACGPSRSAWIDSANSLVGQPMPDLENKPCDARCQLMLWSPNNHEHRYERVVEGDGNRYYFNWLFDCSYSVYTTADGVIRSWRFETSRPESCYVF
;
A
#
# COMPACT_ATOMS: atom_id res chain seq x y z
N MET A 1 33.59 34.03 -6.96
CA MET A 1 33.19 33.59 -5.60
C MET A 1 31.67 33.58 -5.57
N LEU A 2 31.02 32.41 -5.54
CA LEU A 2 29.55 32.35 -5.48
C LEU A 2 29.09 32.85 -4.11
N PRO A 3 28.06 33.73 -4.02
CA PRO A 3 27.57 34.21 -2.74
C PRO A 3 27.04 33.04 -1.90
N LYS A 4 27.41 32.96 -0.62
CA LYS A 4 26.95 31.92 0.33
C LYS A 4 25.42 31.76 0.33
N VAL A 5 24.69 32.84 0.05
CA VAL A 5 23.22 32.88 -0.05
C VAL A 5 22.70 32.06 -1.24
N VAL A 6 23.36 32.12 -2.40
CA VAL A 6 22.96 31.37 -3.60
C VAL A 6 23.10 29.87 -3.36
N LEU A 7 24.16 29.46 -2.66
CA LEU A 7 24.38 28.06 -2.31
C LEU A 7 23.29 27.54 -1.36
N MET A 8 22.87 28.36 -0.38
CA MET A 8 21.85 28.00 0.60
C MET A 8 20.44 27.86 -0.01
N VAL A 9 20.08 28.73 -0.97
CA VAL A 9 18.82 28.66 -1.72
C VAL A 9 18.77 27.45 -2.65
N LEU A 10 19.90 27.05 -3.24
CA LEU A 10 20.01 25.83 -4.04
C LEU A 10 19.82 24.55 -3.20
N PHE A 11 20.34 24.49 -1.98
CA PHE A 11 20.11 23.34 -1.09
C PHE A 11 18.68 23.23 -0.58
N LEU A 12 17.99 24.36 -0.36
CA LEU A 12 16.58 24.39 0.06
C LEU A 12 15.59 24.04 -1.08
N SER A 13 16.01 24.16 -2.33
CA SER A 13 15.19 23.76 -3.49
C SER A 13 15.36 22.28 -3.87
N LEU A 14 16.40 21.62 -3.37
CA LEU A 14 16.63 20.18 -3.55
C LEU A 14 15.82 19.30 -2.59
N SER A 15 15.26 19.85 -1.50
CA SER A 15 14.43 19.10 -0.54
C SER A 15 12.96 18.95 -0.95
N ALA A 16 12.54 19.55 -2.07
CA ALA A 16 11.18 19.42 -2.60
C ALA A 16 10.95 18.10 -3.37
N CYS A 17 12.00 17.33 -3.66
CA CYS A 17 11.88 15.94 -4.10
C CYS A 17 11.74 15.04 -2.87
N GLY A 18 10.64 15.21 -2.12
CA GLY A 18 10.22 14.20 -1.16
C GLY A 18 10.08 12.87 -1.91
N PRO A 19 10.62 11.75 -1.40
CA PRO A 19 10.51 10.48 -2.09
C PRO A 19 9.02 10.17 -2.29
N SER A 20 8.57 10.13 -3.54
CA SER A 20 7.21 9.69 -3.92
C SER A 20 7.05 8.18 -3.77
N ARG A 21 7.81 7.55 -2.87
CA ARG A 21 7.61 6.17 -2.48
C ARG A 21 6.56 6.18 -1.39
N SER A 22 5.42 5.60 -1.71
CA SER A 22 4.36 5.40 -0.75
C SER A 22 4.87 4.59 0.44
N ALA A 23 4.67 5.08 1.67
CA ALA A 23 4.90 4.30 2.90
C ALA A 23 4.10 2.98 2.88
N TRP A 24 3.09 2.91 2.01
CA TRP A 24 2.40 1.70 1.63
C TRP A 24 3.31 0.55 1.22
N ILE A 25 4.32 0.81 0.38
CA ILE A 25 5.16 -0.25 -0.19
C ILE A 25 5.90 -0.97 0.95
N ASP A 26 6.51 -0.22 1.86
CA ASP A 26 7.25 -0.78 2.98
C ASP A 26 6.31 -1.49 3.95
N SER A 27 5.14 -0.90 4.22
CA SER A 27 4.11 -1.50 5.07
C SER A 27 3.60 -2.82 4.49
N ALA A 28 3.30 -2.87 3.19
CA ALA A 28 2.82 -4.07 2.51
C ALA A 28 3.92 -5.15 2.38
N ASN A 29 5.17 -4.74 2.16
CA ASN A 29 6.31 -5.67 2.21
C ASN A 29 6.45 -6.32 3.60
N SER A 30 6.16 -5.59 4.68
CA SER A 30 6.20 -6.14 6.03
C SER A 30 5.14 -7.24 6.30
N LEU A 31 4.08 -7.30 5.47
CA LEU A 31 3.03 -8.32 5.56
C LEU A 31 3.44 -9.66 4.94
N VAL A 32 4.45 -9.70 4.08
CA VAL A 32 4.88 -10.95 3.43
C VAL A 32 5.39 -11.94 4.49
N GLY A 33 4.87 -13.16 4.44
CA GLY A 33 5.13 -14.22 5.43
C GLY A 33 4.21 -14.18 6.64
N GLN A 34 3.32 -13.19 6.77
CA GLN A 34 2.32 -13.13 7.82
C GLN A 34 1.02 -13.84 7.40
N PRO A 35 0.22 -14.34 8.36
CA PRO A 35 -1.13 -14.81 8.06
C PRO A 35 -2.02 -13.68 7.57
N MET A 36 -2.89 -13.97 6.60
CA MET A 36 -3.93 -13.05 6.16
C MET A 36 -4.89 -12.75 7.32
N PRO A 37 -5.21 -11.47 7.60
CA PRO A 37 -6.22 -11.15 8.60
C PRO A 37 -7.60 -11.63 8.12
N ASP A 38 -8.45 -12.00 9.07
CA ASP A 38 -9.85 -12.34 8.81
C ASP A 38 -10.62 -11.04 8.53
N LEU A 39 -10.93 -10.81 7.26
CA LEU A 39 -11.60 -9.61 6.79
C LEU A 39 -13.15 -9.70 6.89
N GLU A 40 -13.70 -10.89 7.10
CA GLU A 40 -15.15 -11.14 7.00
C GLU A 40 -15.81 -11.27 8.38
N ASN A 41 -15.15 -11.93 9.34
CA ASN A 41 -15.80 -12.39 10.57
C ASN A 41 -15.29 -11.71 11.85
N LYS A 42 -14.31 -10.82 11.75
CA LYS A 42 -13.69 -10.16 12.91
C LYS A 42 -13.60 -8.64 12.74
N PRO A 43 -13.61 -7.89 13.86
CA PRO A 43 -13.24 -6.49 13.84
C PRO A 43 -11.86 -6.32 13.19
N CYS A 44 -11.75 -5.33 12.30
CA CYS A 44 -10.53 -5.07 11.54
C CYS A 44 -9.38 -4.65 12.47
N ASP A 45 -8.38 -5.52 12.62
CA ASP A 45 -7.15 -5.23 13.38
C ASP A 45 -6.27 -4.20 12.65
N ALA A 46 -5.18 -3.75 13.26
CA ALA A 46 -4.29 -2.75 12.65
C ALA A 46 -3.72 -3.17 11.28
N ARG A 47 -3.57 -4.47 11.02
CA ARG A 47 -3.04 -5.00 9.75
C ARG A 47 -4.12 -5.04 8.68
N CYS A 48 -5.32 -5.49 9.05
CA CYS A 48 -6.51 -5.36 8.21
C CYS A 48 -6.75 -3.88 7.87
N GLN A 49 -6.59 -2.99 8.86
CA GLN A 49 -6.72 -1.56 8.64
C GLN A 49 -5.70 -1.09 7.63
N LEU A 50 -4.42 -1.45 7.77
CA LEU A 50 -3.44 -1.18 6.72
C LEU A 50 -3.98 -1.65 5.36
N MET A 51 -4.38 -2.92 5.23
CA MET A 51 -4.94 -3.51 4.00
C MET A 51 -6.26 -2.89 3.49
N LEU A 52 -6.97 -2.07 4.28
CA LEU A 52 -8.24 -1.45 3.90
C LEU A 52 -8.20 0.08 3.99
N TRP A 53 -7.09 0.66 4.46
CA TRP A 53 -7.08 2.03 4.93
C TRP A 53 -7.29 2.98 3.77
N SER A 54 -8.35 3.76 3.87
CA SER A 54 -8.61 4.89 2.99
C SER A 54 -9.26 6.00 3.81
N PRO A 55 -8.79 7.25 3.70
CA PRO A 55 -9.38 8.36 4.43
C PRO A 55 -10.79 8.73 3.94
N ASN A 56 -11.27 8.13 2.84
CA ASN A 56 -12.55 8.48 2.21
C ASN A 56 -13.37 7.25 1.80
N ASN A 57 -13.01 6.04 2.26
CA ASN A 57 -13.75 4.83 1.91
C ASN A 57 -14.72 4.43 3.03
N HIS A 58 -16.00 4.62 2.77
CA HIS A 58 -17.07 4.29 3.70
C HIS A 58 -17.57 2.85 3.54
N GLU A 59 -17.12 2.12 2.51
CA GLU A 59 -17.55 0.75 2.22
C GLU A 59 -16.31 -0.11 1.93
N HIS A 60 -16.03 -1.08 2.79
CA HIS A 60 -14.95 -2.04 2.58
C HIS A 60 -15.19 -2.82 1.27
N ARG A 61 -14.54 -2.42 0.17
CA ARG A 61 -14.64 -3.06 -1.14
C ARG A 61 -13.37 -3.86 -1.40
N TYR A 62 -13.36 -5.09 -0.90
CA TYR A 62 -12.39 -6.09 -1.32
C TYR A 62 -13.10 -7.29 -1.94
N GLU A 63 -12.41 -7.96 -2.87
CA GLU A 63 -12.89 -9.17 -3.54
C GLU A 63 -11.91 -10.31 -3.32
N ARG A 64 -12.40 -11.53 -3.11
CA ARG A 64 -11.58 -12.75 -2.98
C ARG A 64 -11.78 -13.64 -4.20
N VAL A 65 -10.68 -14.02 -4.82
CA VAL A 65 -10.61 -14.97 -5.93
C VAL A 65 -9.74 -16.16 -5.53
N VAL A 66 -10.19 -17.38 -5.81
CA VAL A 66 -9.36 -18.59 -5.63
C VAL A 66 -8.38 -18.70 -6.79
N GLU A 67 -7.08 -18.82 -6.49
CA GLU A 67 -6.00 -18.92 -7.47
C GLU A 67 -5.14 -20.16 -7.20
N GLY A 68 -5.36 -21.24 -7.96
CA GLY A 68 -4.66 -22.51 -7.75
C GLY A 68 -4.92 -23.05 -6.34
N ASP A 69 -3.86 -23.30 -5.58
CA ASP A 69 -3.95 -23.71 -4.17
C ASP A 69 -4.11 -22.52 -3.20
N GLY A 70 -4.14 -21.28 -3.71
CA GLY A 70 -4.17 -20.06 -2.90
C GLY A 70 -5.41 -19.20 -3.10
N ASN A 71 -5.39 -18.02 -2.49
CA ASN A 71 -6.40 -16.98 -2.70
C ASN A 71 -5.71 -15.66 -3.06
N ARG A 72 -6.33 -14.88 -3.94
CA ARG A 72 -5.97 -13.49 -4.19
C ARG A 72 -7.09 -12.57 -3.73
N TYR A 73 -6.71 -11.60 -2.92
CA TYR A 73 -7.60 -10.58 -2.38
C TYR A 73 -7.31 -9.27 -3.08
N TYR A 74 -8.31 -8.70 -3.74
CA TYR A 74 -8.21 -7.43 -4.44
C TYR A 74 -8.78 -6.32 -3.58
N PHE A 75 -8.06 -5.22 -3.49
CA PHE A 75 -8.42 -4.06 -2.68
C PHE A 75 -8.47 -2.83 -3.59
N ASN A 76 -9.59 -2.11 -3.55
CA ASN A 76 -9.76 -0.87 -4.29
C ASN A 76 -9.73 0.33 -3.33
N TRP A 77 -9.07 1.40 -3.77
CA TRP A 77 -8.81 2.61 -3.00
C TRP A 77 -9.20 3.88 -3.79
N LEU A 78 -8.92 5.05 -3.22
CA LEU A 78 -9.15 6.36 -3.84
C LEU A 78 -8.29 6.58 -5.09
N PHE A 79 -8.75 7.45 -5.98
CA PHE A 79 -7.99 7.95 -7.15
C PHE A 79 -7.29 6.84 -7.95
N ASP A 80 -8.02 5.75 -8.21
CA ASP A 80 -7.61 4.57 -8.98
C ASP A 80 -6.49 3.73 -8.38
N CYS A 81 -6.14 3.89 -7.10
CA CYS A 81 -5.20 2.93 -6.51
C CYS A 81 -5.91 1.62 -6.23
N SER A 82 -5.31 0.55 -6.71
CA SER A 82 -5.76 -0.82 -6.43
C SER A 82 -4.53 -1.69 -6.26
N TYR A 83 -4.65 -2.69 -5.41
CA TYR A 83 -3.61 -3.69 -5.21
C TYR A 83 -4.26 -5.02 -4.87
N SER A 84 -3.47 -6.09 -5.02
CA SER A 84 -3.88 -7.41 -4.61
C SER A 84 -2.85 -8.05 -3.69
N VAL A 85 -3.33 -8.92 -2.81
CA VAL A 85 -2.53 -9.75 -1.91
C VAL A 85 -2.81 -11.20 -2.23
N TYR A 86 -1.76 -11.99 -2.45
CA TYR A 86 -1.87 -13.43 -2.69
C TYR A 86 -1.43 -14.21 -1.45
N THR A 87 -2.24 -15.19 -1.10
CA THR A 87 -2.01 -16.11 0.00
C THR A 87 -1.88 -17.53 -0.51
N THR A 88 -1.03 -18.32 0.12
CA THR A 88 -0.99 -19.78 -0.06
C THR A 88 -2.21 -20.46 0.58
N ALA A 89 -2.36 -21.78 0.38
CA ALA A 89 -3.47 -22.59 0.89
C ALA A 89 -3.64 -22.51 2.41
N ASP A 90 -2.52 -22.37 3.12
CA ASP A 90 -2.43 -22.21 4.58
C ASP A 90 -2.74 -20.79 5.06
N GLY A 91 -3.12 -19.89 4.14
CA GLY A 91 -3.51 -18.51 4.44
C GLY A 91 -2.32 -17.57 4.70
N VAL A 92 -1.09 -17.98 4.40
CA VAL A 92 0.10 -17.13 4.56
C VAL A 92 0.25 -16.21 3.34
N ILE A 93 0.48 -14.92 3.59
CA ILE A 93 0.72 -13.93 2.55
C ILE A 93 2.05 -14.22 1.88
N ARG A 94 2.02 -14.49 0.57
CA ARG A 94 3.22 -14.81 -0.21
C ARG A 94 3.71 -13.64 -1.04
N SER A 95 2.80 -12.81 -1.55
CA SER A 95 3.14 -11.63 -2.32
C SER A 95 1.98 -10.63 -2.35
N TRP A 96 2.29 -9.40 -2.75
CA TRP A 96 1.33 -8.38 -3.08
C TRP A 96 1.80 -7.63 -4.33
N ARG A 97 0.90 -6.95 -5.04
CA ARG A 97 1.25 -6.09 -6.17
C ARG A 97 0.21 -5.00 -6.37
N PHE A 98 0.60 -3.90 -7.00
CA PHE A 98 -0.35 -2.94 -7.52
C PHE A 98 -1.13 -3.54 -8.70
N GLU A 99 -2.42 -3.23 -8.74
CA GLU A 99 -3.33 -3.53 -9.86
C GLU A 99 -3.70 -2.24 -10.61
N THR A 100 -3.10 -1.12 -10.23
CA THR A 100 -3.23 0.18 -10.88
C THR A 100 -2.06 0.47 -11.81
N SER A 101 -2.31 1.29 -12.83
CA SER A 101 -1.28 1.79 -13.76
C SER A 101 -0.45 2.94 -13.20
N ARG A 102 -0.89 3.56 -12.10
CA ARG A 102 -0.25 4.72 -11.45
C ARG A 102 0.06 4.45 -9.98
N PRO A 103 0.94 3.50 -9.64
CA PRO A 103 1.25 3.15 -8.26
C PRO A 103 1.80 4.32 -7.43
N GLU A 104 2.37 5.34 -8.08
CA GLU A 104 2.85 6.57 -7.46
C GLU A 104 1.73 7.45 -6.89
N SER A 105 0.48 7.28 -7.33
CA SER A 105 -0.67 8.01 -6.78
C SER A 105 -1.25 7.35 -5.53
N CYS A 106 -0.85 6.11 -5.23
CA CYS A 106 -1.21 5.41 -4.00
C CYS A 106 -0.47 6.06 -2.81
N TYR A 107 -1.08 6.98 -2.09
CA TYR A 107 -0.45 7.72 -0.99
C TYR A 107 -0.99 7.27 0.38
N VAL A 108 -0.17 6.62 1.20
CA VAL A 108 -0.56 6.26 2.57
C VAL A 108 0.35 7.01 3.53
N PHE A 109 -0.27 7.77 4.46
CA PHE A 109 0.40 8.55 5.50
C PHE A 109 1.01 7.65 6.57
#